data_AF-A0A950X6P7-F1
#
_entry.id   AF-A0A950X6P7-F1
#
_cell.length_a   1.000
_cell.length_b   1.000
_cell.length_c   1.000
_cell.angle_alpha   90.00
_cell.angle_beta   90.00
_cell.angle_gamma   90.00
#
_symmetry.space_group_name_H-M   'P 1'
#
loop_
_entity.id
_entity.type
_entity.pdbx_description
1 polymer ?
#
loop_
_entity_poly.entity_id
_entity_poly.type
_entity_poly.pdbx_seq_one_letter_code
_entity_poly.pdbx_strand_id
1 'polypeptide(L)' 'MIGSFVSAAILQEYGSPGAFSFIAFWMIIVAVAIGGFGPRTSRLSLEEINRLPGLN' A
#
# COMPACT_ATOMS: atom_id res chain seq x y z
N MET A 1 12.54 10.09 -2.73
CA MET A 1 13.33 10.15 -3.99
C MET A 1 13.90 8.79 -4.41
N ILE A 2 14.33 7.90 -3.49
CA ILE A 2 14.89 6.58 -3.84
C ILE A 2 13.94 5.74 -4.72
N GLY A 3 12.64 5.74 -4.43
CA GLY A 3 11.65 4.97 -5.20
C GLY A 3 11.58 5.34 -6.69
N SER A 4 11.76 6.62 -7.05
CA SER A 4 11.75 7.05 -8.46
C SER A 4 13.04 6.68 -9.20
N PHE A 5 14.16 6.52 -8.50
CA PHE A 5 15.41 6.04 -9.12
C PHE A 5 15.33 4.53 -9.40
N VAL A 6 14.74 3.76 -8.49
CA VAL A 6 14.55 2.31 -8.68
C VAL A 6 13.61 2.05 -9.86
N SER A 7 12.51 2.78 -9.99
CA SER A 7 11.60 2.61 -11.13
C SER A 7 12.24 3.05 -12.45
N ALA A 8 13.06 4.11 -12.45
CA ALA A 8 13.80 4.55 -13.64
C ALA A 8 14.85 3.52 -14.09
N ALA A 9 15.57 2.88 -13.16
CA ALA A 9 16.51 1.81 -13.47
C ALA A 9 15.81 0.59 -14.09
N ILE A 10 14.65 0.20 -13.54
CA ILE A 10 13.85 -0.91 -14.09
C ILE A 10 13.30 -0.55 -15.48
N LEU A 11 12.87 0.69 -15.70
CA LEU A 11 12.42 1.17 -17.00
C LEU A 11 13.54 1.15 -18.05
N GLN A 12 14.78 1.41 -17.64
CA GLN A 12 15.94 1.41 -18.54
C GLN A 12 16.32 0.00 -19.01
N GLU A 13 16.29 -1.01 -18.13
CA GLU A 13 16.63 -2.39 -18.51
C GLU A 13 15.46 -3.18 -19.11
N TYR A 14 14.24 -2.99 -18.60
CA TYR A 14 13.09 -3.85 -18.91
C TYR A 14 11.95 -3.12 -19.63
N GLY A 15 12.12 -1.83 -19.91
CA GLY A 15 11.12 -1.01 -20.59
C GLY A 15 9.83 -0.85 -19.79
N SER A 16 8.77 -0.42 -20.47
CA SER A 16 7.47 -0.24 -19.84
C SER A 16 6.92 -1.53 -19.20
N PRO A 17 7.05 -2.74 -19.80
CA PRO A 17 6.53 -3.95 -19.18
C PRO A 17 7.15 -4.21 -17.80
N GLY A 18 8.46 -4.06 -17.65
CA GLY A 18 9.14 -4.28 -16.37
C GLY A 18 8.72 -3.30 -15.28
N ALA A 19 8.53 -2.02 -15.62
CA ALA A 19 8.04 -1.02 -14.67
C ALA A 19 6.61 -1.33 -14.20
N PHE A 20 5.71 -1.71 -15.11
CA PHE A 20 4.34 -2.08 -14.75
C PHE A 20 4.30 -3.36 -13.92
N SER A 21 5.10 -4.38 -14.24
CA SER A 21 5.20 -5.60 -13.43
C SER A 21 5.73 -5.33 -12.02
N PHE A 22 6.72 -4.45 -11.88
CA PHE A 22 7.25 -4.03 -10.57
C PHE A 22 6.17 -3.33 -9.74
N ILE A 23 5.46 -2.37 -10.31
CA ILE A 23 4.38 -1.65 -9.60
C ILE A 23 3.26 -2.62 -9.23
N ALA A 24 2.84 -3.50 -10.15
CA ALA A 24 1.80 -4.48 -9.91
C ALA A 24 2.16 -5.41 -8.74
N PHE A 25 3.39 -5.88 -8.68
CA PHE A 25 3.89 -6.70 -7.58
C PHE A 25 3.77 -5.98 -6.23
N TRP A 26 4.19 -4.72 -6.14
CA TRP A 26 4.07 -3.94 -4.91
C TRP A 26 2.61 -3.66 -4.54
N MET A 27 1.75 -3.37 -5.51
CA MET A 27 0.32 -3.19 -5.26
C MET A 27 -0.34 -4.46 -4.70
N ILE A 28 0.08 -5.65 -5.15
CA ILE A 28 -0.39 -6.92 -4.58
C ILE A 28 0.05 -7.05 -3.12
N ILE A 29 1.32 -6.76 -2.80
CA ILE A 29 1.80 -6.80 -1.41
C ILE A 29 0.99 -5.86 -0.53
N VAL A 30 0.75 -4.63 -0.99
CA VAL A 30 -0.05 -3.64 -0.26
C VAL A 30 -1.49 -4.14 -0.08
N ALA A 31 -2.10 -4.71 -1.12
CA ALA A 31 -3.45 -5.26 -1.03
C ALA A 31 -3.53 -6.41 -0.02
N VAL A 32 -2.53 -7.29 0.02
CA VAL A 32 -2.44 -8.37 1.02
C VAL A 32 -2.24 -7.79 2.42
N ALA A 33 -1.36 -6.81 2.57
CA ALA A 33 -1.10 -6.16 3.85
C ALA A 33 -2.35 -5.47 4.40
N ILE A 34 -3.06 -4.68 3.58
CA ILE A 34 -4.30 -4.01 3.97
C ILE A 34 -5.42 -5.03 4.18
N GLY A 35 -5.52 -6.07 3.35
CA GLY A 35 -6.52 -7.12 3.52
C GLY A 35 -6.32 -7.93 4.82
N GLY A 36 -5.07 -8.22 5.19
CA GLY A 36 -4.74 -9.02 6.38
C GLY A 36 -4.63 -8.21 7.67
N PHE A 37 -4.08 -7.00 7.60
CA PHE A 37 -3.79 -6.12 8.75
C PHE A 37 -4.60 -4.82 8.73
N GLY A 38 -5.59 -4.70 7.84
CA GLY A 38 -6.43 -3.52 7.74
C GLY A 38 -7.22 -3.22 9.01
N PRO A 39 -7.60 -1.95 9.21
CA PRO A 39 -8.28 -1.52 10.42
C PRO A 39 -9.62 -2.23 10.58
N ARG A 40 -9.83 -2.89 11.72
CA ARG A 40 -11.09 -3.56 12.07
C ARG A 40 -12.24 -2.60 12.39
N THR A 41 -12.09 -1.32 12.06
CA THR A 41 -13.04 -0.25 12.34
C THR A 41 -14.18 -0.16 11.31
N SER A 42 -14.17 -0.98 10.25
CA SER A 42 -15.16 -0.95 9.17
C SER A 42 -16.62 -1.20 9.59
N ARG A 43 -16.86 -1.68 10.82
CA ARG A 43 -18.21 -1.92 11.37
C ARG A 43 -18.52 -1.10 12.62
N LEU A 44 -17.62 -0.20 13.01
CA LEU A 44 -17.83 0.69 14.14
C LEU A 44 -18.35 2.03 13.63
N SER A 45 -19.29 2.63 14.36
CA SER A 45 -19.65 4.02 14.17
C SER A 45 -18.45 4.92 14.54
N LEU A 46 -18.40 6.11 13.95
CA LEU A 46 -17.35 7.09 14.26
C LEU A 46 -17.34 7.47 15.75
N GLU A 47 -18.50 7.47 16.40
CA GLU A 47 -18.63 7.73 17.84
C GLU A 47 -18.00 6.62 18.69
N GLU A 48 -18.15 5.36 18.28
CA GLU A 48 -17.47 4.24 18.93
C GLU A 48 -15.95 4.32 18.75
N ILE A 49 -15.47 4.67 17.55
CA ILE A 49 -14.03 4.84 17.28
C ILE A 49 -13.43 5.97 18.13
N ASN A 50 -14.14 7.10 18.23
CA ASN A 50 -13.70 8.27 19.02
C ASN A 50 -13.64 8.01 20.53
N ARG A 51 -14.32 6.96 21.01
CA ARG A 51 -14.27 6.52 22.42
C ARG A 51 -13.21 5.45 22.70
N LEU A 52 -12.53 4.93 21.66
CA LEU A 52 -11.49 3.92 21.85
C LEU A 52 -10.24 4.52 22.51
N PRO A 53 -9.70 3.90 23.58
CA PRO A 53 -8.51 4.39 24.26
C PRO A 53 -7.28 4.26 23.35
N GLY A 54 -6.52 5.36 23.20
CA GLY A 54 -5.30 5.42 22.39
C GLY A 54 -5.42 6.21 21.09
N LEU A 55 -6.56 6.86 20.86
CA LEU A 55 -6.86 7.69 19.68
C LEU A 55 -7.28 9.10 20.13
N ASN A 56 -6.46 9.69 21.01
CA ASN A 56 -6.68 11.00 21.64
C ASN A 56 -5.74 12.06 21.05
#